data_AF-A0A531CYL6-F1
#
_entry.id   AF-A0A531CYL6-F1
#
_cell.length_a   1.000
_cell.length_b   1.000
_cell.length_c   1.000
_cell.angle_alpha   90.00
_cell.angle_beta   90.00
_cell.angle_gamma   90.00
#
_symmetry.space_group_name_H-M   'P 1'
#
loop_
_entity.id
_entity.type
_entity.pdbx_description
1 polymer ?
#
loop_
_entity_poly.entity_id
_entity_poly.type
_entity_poly.pdbx_seq_one_letter_code
_entity_poly.pdbx_strand_id
1 'polypeptide(L)'
;MSAGKLIKLFETRTEVPIDIDGDVIPAVQSLGFSGELYWFYAEMDSSVLRGSLVQWEYPASENGPMIQVAEITVADDQTEDWRRMIACKEMIHLLDEPGERVNTTEDFDRLIERLSLPADMQDFKQDGLQVLTDRVAVTEALAVLFPLAARNELYKPFKDGKLALSDIARIVNIPQRYVALAMHESWESLYKFLTRGA
;
A
#
# COMPACT_ATOMS: atom_id res chain seq x y z
N MET A 1 -13.74 1.59 -6.28
CA MET A 1 -14.09 0.97 -4.96
C MET A 1 -12.81 0.84 -4.13
N SER A 2 -12.54 1.78 -3.22
CA SER A 2 -11.29 2.55 -3.29
C SER A 2 -10.34 2.43 -2.08
N ALA A 3 -9.88 1.23 -1.68
CA ALA A 3 -8.96 1.05 -0.53
C ALA A 3 -9.52 1.40 0.87
N GLY A 4 -10.38 2.41 1.03
CA GLY A 4 -11.02 2.77 2.30
C GLY A 4 -11.84 1.62 2.92
N LYS A 5 -12.43 0.75 2.08
CA LYS A 5 -13.11 -0.48 2.54
C LYS A 5 -12.13 -1.48 3.12
N LEU A 6 -10.96 -1.64 2.50
CA LEU A 6 -9.89 -2.48 3.00
C LEU A 6 -9.42 -1.96 4.37
N ILE A 7 -9.15 -0.66 4.48
CA ILE A 7 -8.77 -0.03 5.76
C ILE A 7 -9.80 -0.29 6.86
N LYS A 8 -11.10 -0.19 6.55
CA LYS A 8 -12.18 -0.49 7.52
C LYS A 8 -12.19 -1.94 8.01
N LEU A 9 -11.82 -2.91 7.17
CA LEU A 9 -11.74 -4.33 7.61
C LEU A 9 -10.70 -4.53 8.72
N PHE A 10 -9.66 -3.70 8.75
CA PHE A 10 -8.60 -3.78 9.75
C PHE A 10 -8.79 -2.84 10.95
N GLU A 11 -9.72 -1.87 10.89
CA GLU A 11 -9.82 -0.75 11.84
C GLU A 11 -9.80 -1.15 13.32
N THR A 12 -10.48 -2.24 13.66
CA THR A 12 -10.63 -2.72 15.05
C THR A 12 -9.52 -3.67 15.49
N ARG A 13 -8.60 -4.03 14.60
CA ARG A 13 -7.53 -4.98 14.88
C ARG A 13 -6.45 -4.34 15.74
N THR A 14 -6.11 -5.04 16.83
CA THR A 14 -5.05 -4.65 17.77
C THR A 14 -3.79 -5.48 17.59
N GLU A 15 -3.92 -6.71 17.08
CA GLU A 15 -2.80 -7.61 16.82
C GLU A 15 -1.98 -7.15 15.61
N VAL A 16 -0.69 -6.95 15.86
CA VAL A 16 0.32 -6.54 14.89
C VAL A 16 1.56 -7.45 15.05
N PRO A 17 2.35 -7.68 13.98
CA PRO A 17 2.17 -7.14 12.63
C PRO A 17 0.97 -7.72 11.88
N ILE A 18 0.45 -6.95 10.91
CA ILE A 18 -0.49 -7.47 9.90
C ILE A 18 0.28 -8.29 8.88
N ASP A 19 -0.15 -9.52 8.65
CA ASP A 19 0.45 -10.46 7.71
C ASP A 19 -0.12 -10.27 6.30
N ILE A 20 0.75 -10.24 5.29
CA ILE A 20 0.32 -10.01 3.92
C ILE A 20 -0.46 -11.23 3.41
N ASP A 21 0.08 -12.43 3.60
CA ASP A 21 -0.47 -13.66 3.04
C ASP A 21 -1.73 -14.11 3.79
N GLY A 22 -1.69 -14.05 5.12
CA GLY A 22 -2.76 -14.49 6.01
C GLY A 22 -3.89 -13.48 6.19
N ASP A 23 -3.62 -12.18 6.02
CA ASP A 23 -4.61 -11.14 6.31
C ASP A 23 -4.96 -10.25 5.10
N VAL A 24 -3.96 -9.66 4.44
CA VAL A 24 -4.21 -8.65 3.39
C VAL A 24 -4.73 -9.29 2.11
N ILE A 25 -4.12 -10.38 1.64
CA ILE A 25 -4.57 -11.09 0.43
C ILE A 25 -6.04 -11.55 0.57
N PRO A 26 -6.44 -12.28 1.63
CA PRO A 26 -7.85 -12.67 1.80
C PRO A 26 -8.80 -11.48 1.86
N ALA A 27 -8.39 -10.38 2.51
CA ALA A 27 -9.20 -9.17 2.60
C ALA A 27 -9.41 -8.51 1.22
N VAL A 28 -8.34 -8.37 0.42
CA VAL A 28 -8.42 -7.85 -0.96
C VAL A 28 -9.30 -8.75 -1.82
N GLN A 29 -9.16 -10.07 -1.70
CA GLN A 29 -10.00 -11.02 -2.42
C GLN A 29 -11.48 -10.88 -2.07
N SER A 30 -11.79 -10.70 -0.77
CA SER A 30 -13.16 -10.47 -0.30
C SER A 30 -13.81 -9.19 -0.82
N LEU A 31 -13.00 -8.22 -1.27
CA LEU A 31 -13.44 -6.91 -1.76
C LEU A 31 -13.60 -6.84 -3.29
N GLY A 32 -13.28 -7.91 -4.01
CA GLY A 32 -13.63 -8.05 -5.42
C GLY A 32 -12.53 -8.55 -6.35
N PHE A 33 -11.30 -8.77 -5.87
CA PHE A 33 -10.27 -9.40 -6.69
C PHE A 33 -10.35 -10.93 -6.57
N SER A 34 -10.94 -11.60 -7.56
CA SER A 34 -11.07 -13.07 -7.59
C SER A 34 -10.01 -13.76 -8.45
N GLY A 35 -8.98 -13.04 -8.87
CA GLY A 35 -7.93 -13.54 -9.75
C GLY A 35 -6.84 -14.33 -9.04
N GLU A 36 -5.91 -14.86 -9.83
CA GLU A 36 -4.67 -15.43 -9.34
C GLU A 36 -3.71 -14.30 -8.93
N LEU A 37 -3.01 -14.49 -7.81
CA LEU A 37 -2.02 -13.53 -7.32
C LEU A 37 -0.66 -14.21 -7.27
N TYR A 38 0.31 -13.62 -7.95
CA TYR A 38 1.70 -14.05 -7.91
C TYR A 38 2.58 -12.96 -7.31
N TRP A 39 3.58 -13.41 -6.55
CA TRP A 39 4.48 -12.54 -5.81
C TRP A 39 5.93 -12.84 -6.13
N PHE A 40 6.70 -11.80 -6.46
CA PHE A 40 8.12 -11.93 -6.81
C PHE A 40 8.99 -10.89 -6.10
N TYR A 41 10.19 -11.33 -5.72
CA TYR A 41 11.30 -10.42 -5.43
C TYR A 41 12.21 -10.38 -6.65
N ALA A 42 12.53 -9.17 -7.12
CA ALA A 42 13.35 -8.99 -8.32
C ALA A 42 14.46 -7.97 -8.08
N GLU A 43 15.58 -8.17 -8.77
CA GLU A 43 16.67 -7.20 -8.85
C GLU A 43 16.17 -5.97 -9.63
N MET A 44 15.98 -4.86 -8.92
CA MET A 44 15.46 -3.60 -9.44
C MET A 44 16.21 -2.43 -8.81
N ASP A 45 16.36 -1.31 -9.54
CA ASP A 45 16.89 -0.10 -8.93
C ASP A 45 15.84 0.51 -7.99
N SER A 46 15.96 0.21 -6.69
CA SER A 46 15.03 0.64 -5.66
C SER A 46 15.07 2.15 -5.36
N SER A 47 16.03 2.87 -5.94
CA SER A 47 16.01 4.34 -5.94
C SER A 47 14.99 4.90 -6.94
N VAL A 48 14.66 4.12 -7.97
CA VAL A 48 13.70 4.46 -9.04
C VAL A 48 12.35 3.80 -8.78
N LEU A 49 12.32 2.48 -8.58
CA LEU A 49 11.10 1.70 -8.44
C LEU A 49 11.26 0.63 -7.37
N ARG A 50 10.40 0.69 -6.35
CA ARG A 50 10.46 -0.27 -5.22
C ARG A 50 9.48 -1.43 -5.37
N GLY A 51 8.45 -1.27 -6.18
CA GLY A 51 7.49 -2.32 -6.49
C GLY A 51 6.61 -1.94 -7.66
N SER A 52 5.92 -2.93 -8.20
CA SER A 52 4.99 -2.77 -9.31
C SER A 52 3.90 -3.82 -9.28
N LEU A 53 2.71 -3.43 -9.72
CA LEU A 53 1.60 -4.31 -10.04
C LEU A 53 1.43 -4.42 -11.56
N VAL A 54 1.42 -5.65 -12.08
CA VAL A 54 1.03 -5.95 -13.46
C VAL A 54 -0.23 -6.81 -13.44
N GLN A 55 -1.25 -6.39 -14.19
CA GLN A 55 -2.48 -7.16 -14.37
C GLN A 55 -2.60 -7.66 -15.80
N TRP A 56 -2.95 -8.93 -15.96
CA TRP A 56 -3.20 -9.54 -17.26
C TRP A 56 -4.28 -10.62 -17.13
N GLU A 57 -4.75 -11.13 -18.27
CA GLU A 57 -5.80 -12.13 -18.30
C GLU A 57 -5.47 -13.24 -19.30
N TYR A 58 -5.90 -14.47 -19.00
CA TYR A 58 -5.77 -15.60 -19.93
C TYR A 58 -7.00 -16.50 -19.89
N PRO A 59 -7.36 -17.19 -21.00
CA PRO A 59 -8.50 -18.09 -21.01
C PRO A 59 -8.17 -19.40 -20.26
N ALA A 60 -9.04 -19.84 -19.36
CA ALA A 60 -8.86 -21.11 -18.61
C ALA A 60 -8.81 -22.36 -19.52
N SER A 61 -9.39 -22.26 -20.72
CA SER A 61 -9.37 -23.25 -21.80
C SER A 61 -9.80 -22.57 -23.11
N GLU A 62 -9.74 -23.25 -24.27
CA GLU A 62 -10.05 -22.69 -25.61
C GLU A 62 -11.39 -21.92 -25.69
N ASN A 63 -12.37 -22.21 -24.82
CA ASN A 63 -13.62 -21.46 -24.68
C ASN A 63 -14.01 -21.19 -23.21
N GLY A 64 -13.02 -21.19 -22.31
CA GLY A 64 -13.23 -20.99 -20.87
C GLY A 64 -13.41 -19.52 -20.49
N PRO A 65 -13.79 -19.24 -19.23
CA PRO A 65 -13.74 -17.86 -18.71
C PRO A 65 -12.30 -17.33 -18.72
N MET A 66 -12.17 -16.00 -18.83
CA MET A 66 -10.89 -15.32 -18.60
C MET A 66 -10.55 -15.36 -17.11
N ILE A 67 -9.33 -15.79 -16.81
CA ILE A 67 -8.74 -15.75 -15.48
C ILE A 67 -7.95 -14.45 -15.39
N GLN A 68 -8.29 -13.63 -14.40
CA GLN A 68 -7.50 -12.44 -14.07
C GLN A 68 -6.28 -12.84 -13.26
N VAL A 69 -5.15 -12.23 -13.57
CA VAL A 69 -3.89 -12.43 -12.87
C VAL A 69 -3.35 -11.08 -12.41
N ALA A 70 -2.87 -11.05 -11.18
CA ALA A 70 -2.08 -9.95 -10.64
C ALA A 70 -0.69 -10.44 -10.28
N GLU A 71 0.33 -9.85 -10.89
CA GLU A 71 1.72 -10.05 -10.53
C GLU A 71 2.21 -8.85 -9.75
N ILE A 72 2.64 -9.09 -8.51
CA ILE A 72 3.26 -8.06 -7.70
C ILE A 72 4.75 -8.36 -7.59
N THR A 73 5.55 -7.38 -7.99
CA THR A 73 7.01 -7.44 -7.89
C THR A 73 7.47 -6.42 -6.86
N VAL A 74 8.42 -6.81 -6.01
CA VAL A 74 9.09 -5.92 -5.06
C VAL A 74 10.59 -6.04 -5.19
N ALA A 75 11.28 -4.92 -5.11
CA ALA A 75 12.74 -4.89 -5.17
C ALA A 75 13.35 -5.77 -4.05
N ASP A 76 14.28 -6.64 -4.42
CA ASP A 76 14.87 -7.64 -3.54
C ASP A 76 15.92 -7.06 -2.56
N ASP A 77 16.42 -5.86 -2.82
CA ASP A 77 17.38 -5.15 -1.96
C ASP A 77 16.73 -4.45 -0.75
N GLN A 78 15.41 -4.53 -0.62
CA GLN A 78 14.65 -3.92 0.48
C GLN A 78 14.70 -4.76 1.77
N THR A 79 14.62 -4.11 2.93
CA THR A 79 14.41 -4.79 4.23
C THR A 79 12.97 -5.32 4.34
N GLU A 80 12.73 -6.24 5.28
CA GLU A 80 11.43 -6.92 5.41
C GLU A 80 10.25 -5.95 5.63
N ASP A 81 10.40 -4.98 6.52
CA ASP A 81 9.42 -3.93 6.79
C ASP A 81 9.06 -3.13 5.53
N TRP A 82 10.08 -2.80 4.73
CA TRP A 82 9.94 -2.14 3.45
C TRP A 82 9.20 -3.01 2.44
N ARG A 83 9.62 -4.27 2.28
CA ARG A 83 8.96 -5.21 1.36
C ARG A 83 7.48 -5.34 1.68
N ARG A 84 7.13 -5.44 2.96
CA ARG A 84 5.73 -5.55 3.39
C ARG A 84 4.92 -4.29 3.15
N MET A 85 5.51 -3.13 3.39
CA MET A 85 4.91 -1.83 3.11
C MET A 85 4.60 -1.67 1.62
N ILE A 86 5.57 -1.99 0.76
CA ILE A 86 5.42 -1.92 -0.69
C ILE A 86 4.38 -2.94 -1.15
N ALA A 87 4.40 -4.16 -0.62
CA ALA A 87 3.42 -5.19 -0.93
C ALA A 87 1.98 -4.76 -0.71
N CYS A 88 1.70 -4.23 0.48
CA CYS A 88 0.37 -3.75 0.79
C CYS A 88 -0.03 -2.59 -0.15
N LYS A 89 0.91 -1.71 -0.51
CA LYS A 89 0.67 -0.61 -1.45
C LYS A 89 0.28 -1.14 -2.84
N GLU A 90 1.06 -2.06 -3.40
CA GLU A 90 0.74 -2.63 -4.72
C GLU A 90 -0.58 -3.43 -4.71
N MET A 91 -0.88 -4.13 -3.61
CA MET A 91 -2.16 -4.83 -3.46
C MET A 91 -3.37 -3.88 -3.41
N ILE A 92 -3.20 -2.69 -2.83
CA ILE A 92 -4.26 -1.68 -2.81
C ILE A 92 -4.67 -1.28 -4.23
N HIS A 93 -3.72 -1.18 -5.16
CA HIS A 93 -3.99 -0.87 -6.56
C HIS A 93 -4.87 -1.92 -7.28
N LEU A 94 -5.04 -3.13 -6.73
CA LEU A 94 -6.01 -4.12 -7.24
C LEU A 94 -7.46 -3.66 -7.08
N LEU A 95 -7.71 -2.74 -6.15
CA LEU A 95 -9.03 -2.20 -5.84
C LEU A 95 -9.32 -0.89 -6.60
N ASP A 96 -8.32 -0.33 -7.29
CA ASP A 96 -8.46 0.90 -8.06
C ASP A 96 -9.43 0.71 -9.23
N GLU A 97 -10.17 1.77 -9.53
CA GLU A 97 -11.09 1.75 -10.67
C GLU A 97 -10.29 1.70 -11.98
N PRO A 98 -10.81 1.07 -13.06
CA PRO A 98 -10.05 0.90 -14.30
C PRO A 98 -9.48 2.20 -14.90
N GLY A 99 -10.11 3.35 -14.64
CA GLY A 99 -9.65 4.67 -15.09
C GLY A 99 -8.48 5.28 -14.31
N GLU A 100 -8.09 4.68 -13.19
CA GLU A 100 -7.00 5.15 -12.31
C GLU A 100 -5.70 4.35 -12.52
N ARG A 101 -5.74 3.31 -13.38
CA ARG A 101 -4.63 2.38 -13.63
C ARG A 101 -3.64 2.92 -14.68
N VAL A 102 -2.37 2.60 -14.50
CA VAL A 102 -1.31 2.80 -15.52
C VAL A 102 -1.46 1.69 -16.55
N ASN A 103 -1.97 2.04 -17.75
CA ASN A 103 -2.34 1.04 -18.77
C ASN A 103 -1.41 1.05 -19.99
N THR A 104 -0.45 2.00 -20.08
CA THR A 104 0.45 2.14 -21.23
C THR A 104 1.90 2.34 -20.78
N THR A 105 2.84 1.98 -21.66
CA THR A 105 4.28 2.23 -21.44
C THR A 105 4.57 3.73 -21.33
N GLU A 106 3.86 4.58 -22.09
CA GLU A 106 4.00 6.03 -21.94
C GLU A 106 3.49 6.56 -20.58
N ASP A 107 2.44 5.96 -20.02
CA ASP A 107 1.96 6.32 -18.67
C ASP A 107 2.96 5.90 -17.59
N PHE A 108 3.59 4.73 -17.77
CA PHE A 108 4.64 4.24 -16.87
C PHE A 108 5.88 5.15 -16.91
N ASP A 109 6.37 5.49 -18.11
CA ASP A 109 7.54 6.37 -18.28
C ASP A 109 7.29 7.76 -17.66
N ARG A 110 6.08 8.30 -17.82
CA ARG A 110 5.67 9.58 -17.19
C ARG A 110 5.58 9.50 -15.68
N LEU A 111 5.13 8.36 -15.14
CA LEU A 111 5.09 8.14 -13.70
C LEU A 111 6.52 8.09 -13.13
N ILE A 112 7.43 7.36 -13.79
CA ILE A 112 8.84 7.25 -13.40
C ILE A 112 9.57 8.60 -13.48
N GLU A 113 9.39 9.35 -14.58
CA GLU A 113 9.98 10.68 -14.75
C GLU A 113 9.59 11.61 -13.58
N ARG A 114 8.34 11.54 -13.11
CA ARG A 114 7.82 12.39 -12.04
C ARG A 114 8.18 11.94 -10.64
N LEU A 115 8.22 10.62 -10.39
CA LEU A 115 8.69 10.07 -9.11
C LEU A 115 10.18 10.35 -8.89
N SER A 116 10.95 10.52 -9.98
CA SER A 116 12.37 10.85 -9.96
C SER A 116 12.66 12.34 -9.68
N LEU A 117 11.64 13.21 -9.69
CA LEU A 117 11.83 14.64 -9.43
C LEU A 117 12.01 14.95 -7.94
N PRO A 118 12.92 15.89 -7.57
CA PRO A 118 13.03 16.43 -6.22
C PRO A 118 11.69 16.95 -5.67
N ALA A 119 11.47 16.82 -4.35
CA ALA A 119 10.18 17.15 -3.72
C ALA A 119 9.74 18.63 -3.89
N ASP A 120 10.70 19.52 -4.09
CA ASP A 120 10.51 20.95 -4.36
C ASP A 120 10.23 21.26 -5.85
N MET A 121 10.46 20.30 -6.74
CA MET A 121 10.18 20.37 -8.17
C MET A 121 8.88 19.65 -8.57
N GLN A 122 8.17 19.09 -7.60
CA GLN A 122 6.89 18.42 -7.78
C GLN A 122 5.76 19.44 -7.68
N ASP A 123 5.06 19.66 -8.79
CA ASP A 123 3.92 20.56 -8.86
C ASP A 123 2.64 19.75 -8.69
N PHE A 124 2.08 19.72 -7.48
CA PHE A 124 0.82 19.01 -7.17
C PHE A 124 -0.37 19.35 -8.08
N LYS A 125 -0.32 20.45 -8.85
CA LYS A 125 -1.36 20.79 -9.85
C LYS A 125 -1.08 20.24 -11.25
N GLN A 126 0.16 19.86 -11.55
CA GLN A 126 0.60 19.29 -12.85
C GLN A 126 1.05 17.83 -12.75
N ASP A 127 1.41 17.38 -11.55
CA ASP A 127 1.62 16.00 -11.18
C ASP A 127 0.30 15.27 -11.41
N GLY A 128 0.24 14.54 -12.52
CA GLY A 128 -0.96 13.87 -12.97
C GLY A 128 -1.51 12.94 -11.90
N LEU A 129 -2.80 12.62 -12.03
CA LEU A 129 -3.59 11.85 -11.07
C LEU A 129 -2.84 10.64 -10.47
N GLN A 130 -2.05 9.93 -11.29
CA GLN A 130 -1.26 8.75 -10.91
C GLN A 130 -0.20 8.98 -9.81
N VAL A 131 0.53 10.10 -9.81
CA VAL A 131 1.54 10.39 -8.76
C VAL A 131 0.86 10.67 -7.41
N LEU A 132 -0.31 11.31 -7.46
CA LEU A 132 -1.13 11.54 -6.27
C LEU A 132 -1.71 10.21 -5.77
N THR A 133 -2.20 9.35 -6.67
CA THR A 133 -2.71 8.01 -6.33
C THR A 133 -1.65 7.15 -5.64
N ASP A 134 -0.40 7.11 -6.12
CA ASP A 134 0.67 6.32 -5.50
C ASP A 134 1.00 6.80 -4.07
N ARG A 135 1.03 8.13 -3.83
CA ARG A 135 1.23 8.69 -2.49
C ARG A 135 0.08 8.40 -1.54
N VAL A 136 -1.15 8.45 -2.06
CA VAL A 136 -2.35 8.09 -1.30
C VAL A 136 -2.29 6.61 -0.95
N ALA A 137 -1.95 5.74 -1.91
CA ALA A 137 -1.80 4.29 -1.71
C ALA A 137 -0.75 3.95 -0.64
N VAL A 138 0.36 4.69 -0.55
CA VAL A 138 1.33 4.51 0.56
C VAL A 138 0.68 4.84 1.91
N THR A 139 -0.13 5.89 1.97
CA THR A 139 -0.82 6.28 3.21
C THR A 139 -1.91 5.28 3.58
N GLU A 140 -2.61 4.74 2.59
CA GLU A 140 -3.62 3.69 2.75
C GLU A 140 -2.99 2.37 3.19
N ALA A 141 -1.85 1.99 2.62
CA ALA A 141 -1.07 0.83 3.04
C ALA A 141 -0.64 0.95 4.51
N LEU A 142 -0.22 2.15 4.93
CA LEU A 142 0.10 2.41 6.34
C LEU A 142 -1.15 2.24 7.23
N ALA A 143 -2.32 2.68 6.78
CA ALA A 143 -3.57 2.52 7.54
C ALA A 143 -4.04 1.07 7.64
N VAL A 144 -3.75 0.23 6.63
CA VAL A 144 -3.99 -1.21 6.68
C VAL A 144 -2.99 -1.91 7.61
N LEU A 145 -1.68 -1.65 7.43
CA LEU A 145 -0.62 -2.35 8.17
C LEU A 145 -0.46 -1.87 9.61
N PHE A 146 -0.89 -0.64 9.94
CA PHE A 146 -0.94 -0.11 11.29
C PHE A 146 -2.35 0.39 11.64
N PRO A 147 -3.27 -0.55 11.97
CA PRO A 147 -4.66 -0.20 12.18
C PRO A 147 -4.88 0.77 13.34
N LEU A 148 -5.97 1.52 13.27
CA LEU A 148 -6.26 2.58 14.24
C LEU A 148 -6.35 2.05 15.68
N ALA A 149 -6.97 0.88 15.90
CA ALA A 149 -7.06 0.26 17.21
C ALA A 149 -5.67 -0.10 17.78
N ALA A 150 -4.83 -0.81 17.01
CA ALA A 150 -3.43 -1.10 17.39
C ALA A 150 -2.63 0.18 17.69
N ARG A 151 -2.76 1.21 16.84
CA ARG A 151 -2.12 2.51 17.06
C ARG A 151 -2.54 3.11 18.39
N ASN A 152 -3.83 3.07 18.73
CA ASN A 152 -4.34 3.68 19.97
C ASN A 152 -3.80 3.00 21.23
N GLU A 153 -3.54 1.69 21.20
CA GLU A 153 -2.89 0.97 22.31
C GLU A 153 -1.43 1.42 22.51
N LEU A 154 -0.71 1.66 21.42
CA LEU A 154 0.70 2.07 21.43
C LEU A 154 0.88 3.58 21.64
N TYR A 155 -0.13 4.39 21.33
CA TYR A 155 -0.04 5.85 21.33
C TYR A 155 0.20 6.45 22.72
N LYS A 156 -0.50 5.95 23.76
CA LYS A 156 -0.33 6.47 25.12
C LYS A 156 1.07 6.18 25.68
N PRO A 157 1.60 4.94 25.66
CA PRO A 157 2.98 4.67 26.06
C PRO A 157 4.02 5.48 25.28
N PHE A 158 3.81 5.70 23.99
CA PHE A 158 4.66 6.56 23.16
C PHE A 158 4.67 8.02 23.63
N LYS A 159 3.48 8.61 23.81
CA LYS A 159 3.34 9.99 24.31
C LYS A 159 3.91 10.19 25.71
N ASP A 160 3.81 9.17 26.56
CA ASP A 160 4.39 9.16 27.90
C ASP A 160 5.92 8.95 27.89
N GLY A 161 6.55 8.73 26.73
CA GLY A 161 7.99 8.45 26.60
C GLY A 161 8.41 7.06 27.08
N LYS A 162 7.46 6.15 27.30
CA LYS A 162 7.69 4.77 27.77
C LYS A 162 8.00 3.79 26.64
N LEU A 163 7.70 4.18 25.40
CA LEU A 163 7.92 3.37 24.21
C LEU A 163 8.57 4.24 23.14
N ALA A 164 9.77 3.85 22.67
CA ALA A 164 10.47 4.60 21.64
C ALA A 164 9.86 4.34 20.26
N LEU A 165 9.97 5.31 19.35
CA LEU A 165 9.45 5.17 17.99
C LEU A 165 10.05 3.97 17.24
N SER A 166 11.34 3.70 17.45
CA SER A 166 12.03 2.54 16.87
C SER A 166 11.50 1.21 17.40
N ASP A 167 11.06 1.15 18.67
CA ASP A 167 10.43 -0.04 19.23
C ASP A 167 9.06 -0.28 18.61
N ILE A 168 8.27 0.78 18.42
CA ILE A 168 6.99 0.69 17.72
C ILE A 168 7.19 0.18 16.31
N ALA A 169 8.16 0.74 15.58
CA ALA A 169 8.48 0.32 14.22
C ALA A 169 8.86 -1.16 14.13
N ARG A 170 9.58 -1.68 15.13
CA ARG A 170 9.88 -3.11 15.26
C ARG A 170 8.65 -3.95 15.61
N ILE A 171 7.79 -3.48 16.53
CA ILE A 171 6.55 -4.17 16.95
C ILE A 171 5.59 -4.31 15.76
N VAL A 172 5.33 -3.21 15.06
CA VAL A 172 4.43 -3.21 13.91
C VAL A 172 5.13 -3.70 12.65
N ASN A 173 6.46 -3.80 12.62
CA ASN A 173 7.30 -4.20 11.48
C ASN A 173 7.04 -3.34 10.21
N ILE A 174 7.08 -2.00 10.39
CA ILE A 174 6.89 -0.98 9.34
C ILE A 174 8.07 0.00 9.40
N PRO A 175 8.53 0.55 8.26
CA PRO A 175 9.63 1.52 8.27
C PRO A 175 9.36 2.68 9.22
N GLN A 176 10.33 2.99 10.07
CA GLN A 176 10.19 3.96 11.16
C GLN A 176 9.65 5.33 10.71
N ARG A 177 9.98 5.76 9.48
CA ARG A 177 9.49 7.03 8.92
C ARG A 177 7.96 7.07 8.76
N TYR A 178 7.33 5.95 8.42
CA TYR A 178 5.88 5.86 8.29
C TYR A 178 5.20 5.65 9.63
N VAL A 179 5.86 4.98 10.56
CA VAL A 179 5.41 4.89 11.96
C VAL A 179 5.39 6.29 12.58
N ALA A 180 6.38 7.14 12.29
CA ALA A 180 6.37 8.54 12.71
C ALA A 180 5.11 9.29 12.24
N LEU A 181 4.70 9.05 11.00
CA LEU A 181 3.48 9.62 10.42
C LEU A 181 2.21 9.11 11.14
N ALA A 182 2.09 7.79 11.36
CA ALA A 182 0.94 7.20 12.06
C ALA A 182 0.83 7.58 13.54
N MET A 183 1.96 7.90 14.16
CA MET A 183 2.03 8.36 15.55
C MET A 183 1.84 9.88 15.68
N HIS A 184 1.62 10.60 14.59
CA HIS A 184 1.28 12.03 14.65
C HIS A 184 -0.15 12.26 15.17
N GLU A 185 -0.41 13.41 15.79
CA GLU A 185 -1.72 13.76 16.37
C GLU A 185 -2.82 13.85 15.31
N SER A 186 -2.47 14.24 14.09
CA SER A 186 -3.41 14.35 12.96
C SER A 186 -3.77 13.01 12.32
N TRP A 187 -3.14 11.89 12.72
CA TRP A 187 -3.35 10.59 12.09
C TRP A 187 -4.82 10.16 12.12
N GLU A 188 -5.52 10.36 13.23
CA GLU A 188 -6.94 9.99 13.34
C GLU A 188 -7.83 10.75 12.36
N SER A 189 -7.53 12.03 12.12
CA SER A 189 -8.24 12.85 11.13
C SER A 189 -7.96 12.37 9.72
N LEU A 190 -6.71 11.99 9.43
CA LEU A 190 -6.31 11.41 8.14
C LEU A 190 -6.96 10.04 7.92
N TYR A 191 -6.95 9.17 8.93
CA TYR A 191 -7.60 7.86 8.88
C TYR A 191 -9.10 7.98 8.60
N LYS A 192 -9.78 8.91 9.28
CA LYS A 192 -11.20 9.23 8.99
C LYS A 192 -11.39 9.72 7.56
N PHE A 193 -10.45 10.48 7.02
CA PHE A 193 -10.51 10.93 5.63
C PHE A 193 -10.36 9.75 4.65
N LEU A 194 -9.38 8.87 4.85
CA LEU A 194 -9.14 7.68 4.01
C LEU A 194 -10.32 6.68 4.03
N THR A 195 -11.11 6.67 5.10
CA THR A 195 -12.26 5.77 5.26
C THR A 195 -13.60 6.43 4.92
N ARG A 196 -13.62 7.69 4.45
CA ARG A 196 -14.85 8.35 3.97
C ARG A 196 -15.34 7.69 2.70
N GLY A 197 -16.60 7.25 2.69
CA GLY A 197 -17.24 6.65 1.52
C GLY A 197 -17.04 5.14 1.38
N ALA A 198 -16.30 4.51 2.31
CA ALA A 198 -16.17 3.07 2.42
C ALA A 198 -17.40 2.40 3.03
#